data_AF-U1HRH6-F1
#
_entry.id   AF-U1HRH6-F1
#
_cell.length_a   1.000
_cell.length_b   1.000
_cell.length_c   1.000
_cell.angle_alpha   90.00
_cell.angle_beta   90.00
_cell.angle_gamma   90.00
#
_symmetry.space_group_name_H-M   'P 1'
#
loop_
_entity.id
_entity.type
_entity.pdbx_description
1 polymer ?
#
loop_
_entity_poly.entity_id
_entity_poly.type
_entity_poly.pdbx_seq_one_letter_code
_entity_poly.pdbx_strand_id
1 'polypeptide(L)'
;MAKVLPGDVVGSTTTHLAGPGTHVHDSKICASIIGSVSTVSASSKSGKPTLSIPRLPSRSSSQPLKLNTLPALNSTVLCRITRVQQRQASASILLVDASPTTLLPASLTHLTSTTASSEDIYFSAVLRREDVRLTEKDKIVMNESFRVGDIVRATVISLGDEKNYYISTGGNEFGVVIARSEEGNAMVPASWKEMKDAVTGRVELRKVAKPVFQYGMLRVRSGARQPATKPTEPVPRWLATIHRLPESRQLRSPTMDEVISPSEQSALQSRQREAACLRHRDAGIFLLAHTAPLHPQSVPMRKRYST
;
A
#
# COMPACT_ATOMS: atom_id res chain seq x y z
N MET A 1 32.83 24.33 -0.34
CA MET A 1 32.63 23.52 0.88
C MET A 1 33.94 22.84 1.20
N ALA A 2 34.36 22.82 2.47
CA ALA A 2 35.54 22.08 2.89
C ALA A 2 35.29 20.57 2.82
N LYS A 3 36.28 19.81 2.32
CA LYS A 3 36.30 18.34 2.39
C LYS A 3 36.99 17.93 3.68
N VAL A 4 36.50 16.86 4.32
CA VAL A 4 37.00 16.35 5.59
C VAL A 4 37.07 14.82 5.58
N LEU A 5 38.05 14.29 6.29
CA LEU A 5 38.27 12.87 6.57
C LEU A 5 37.79 12.53 7.99
N PRO A 6 37.48 11.25 8.29
CA PRO A 6 37.20 10.83 9.66
C PRO A 6 38.36 11.18 10.60
N GLY A 7 38.06 11.89 11.70
CA GLY A 7 39.04 12.43 12.65
C GLY A 7 39.31 13.93 12.52
N ASP A 8 39.01 14.56 11.37
CA ASP A 8 39.24 15.99 11.19
C ASP A 8 38.35 16.84 12.11
N VAL A 9 38.92 17.89 12.72
CA VAL A 9 38.16 18.84 13.55
C VAL A 9 37.42 19.83 12.65
N VAL A 10 36.09 19.87 12.80
CA VAL A 10 35.16 20.65 11.97
C VAL A 10 34.66 21.92 12.68
N GLY A 11 34.62 21.91 14.02
CA GLY A 11 34.17 23.05 14.81
C GLY A 11 34.24 22.82 16.32
N SER A 12 33.59 23.68 17.11
CA SER A 12 33.48 23.55 18.56
C SER A 12 32.02 23.45 19.01
N THR A 13 31.75 22.67 20.05
CA THR A 13 30.42 22.54 20.67
C THR A 13 29.90 23.86 21.27
N THR A 14 30.79 24.82 21.52
CA THR A 14 30.42 26.17 21.94
C THR A 14 29.71 26.93 20.82
N THR A 15 30.22 26.86 19.58
CA THR A 15 29.69 27.63 18.44
C THR A 15 28.63 26.88 17.65
N HIS A 16 28.72 25.54 17.57
CA HIS A 16 27.89 24.71 16.71
C HIS A 16 27.34 23.48 17.45
N LEU A 17 26.31 22.87 16.86
CA LEU A 17 25.72 21.62 17.32
C LEU A 17 26.14 20.47 16.39
N ALA A 18 26.48 19.31 16.94
CA ALA A 18 26.89 18.14 16.17
C ALA A 18 25.68 17.46 15.50
N GLY A 19 25.73 17.31 14.18
CA GLY A 19 24.71 16.66 13.36
C GLY A 19 25.21 15.37 12.69
N PRO A 20 24.39 14.76 11.81
CA PRO A 20 24.72 13.49 11.16
C PRO A 20 26.09 13.51 10.48
N GLY A 21 26.88 12.45 10.70
CA GLY A 21 28.24 12.32 10.15
C GLY A 21 29.33 13.00 10.99
N THR A 22 28.99 13.66 12.12
CA THR A 22 29.96 14.21 13.08
C THR A 22 29.79 13.57 14.46
N HIS A 23 30.81 13.68 15.32
CA HIS A 23 30.75 13.33 16.74
C HIS A 23 31.44 14.41 17.58
N VAL A 24 31.21 14.41 18.88
CA VAL A 24 31.87 15.34 19.82
C VAL A 24 32.96 14.59 20.57
N HIS A 25 34.16 15.18 20.61
CA HIS A 25 35.30 14.70 21.39
C HIS A 25 36.01 15.93 21.99
N ASP A 26 36.25 15.94 23.31
CA ASP A 26 36.90 17.04 24.04
C ASP A 26 36.40 18.46 23.68
N SER A 27 35.07 18.62 23.66
CA SER A 27 34.36 19.88 23.29
C SER A 27 34.61 20.39 21.85
N LYS A 28 35.24 19.57 21.01
CA LYS A 28 35.43 19.77 19.57
C LYS A 28 34.46 18.85 18.81
N ILE A 29 34.00 19.32 17.66
CA ILE A 29 33.16 18.54 16.74
C ILE A 29 34.09 17.97 15.67
N CYS A 30 34.21 16.65 15.62
CA CYS A 30 35.06 15.92 14.69
C CYS A 30 34.22 15.21 13.63
N ALA A 31 34.78 15.05 12.44
CA ALA A 31 34.17 14.27 11.37
C ALA A 31 34.21 12.78 11.71
N SER A 32 33.08 12.08 11.56
CA SER A 32 32.98 10.62 11.71
C SER A 32 33.00 9.90 10.35
N ILE A 33 32.69 10.62 9.27
CA ILE A 33 32.66 10.08 7.90
C ILE A 33 33.34 11.04 6.92
N ILE A 34 33.85 10.49 5.83
CA ILE A 34 34.39 11.27 4.72
C ILE A 34 33.26 12.03 3.99
N GLY A 35 33.49 13.31 3.69
CA GLY A 35 32.53 14.10 2.94
C GLY A 35 32.85 15.59 2.89
N SER A 36 31.84 16.39 2.54
CA SER A 36 31.91 17.86 2.59
C SER A 36 31.08 18.40 3.74
N VAL A 37 31.63 19.33 4.51
CA VAL A 37 30.94 19.94 5.65
C VAL A 37 29.76 20.77 5.16
N SER A 38 28.57 20.51 5.72
CA SER A 38 27.33 21.22 5.49
C SER A 38 26.82 21.86 6.78
N THR A 39 26.88 23.19 6.84
CA THR A 39 26.33 24.01 7.93
C THR A 39 24.85 24.29 7.68
N VAL A 40 23.98 23.74 8.51
CA VAL A 40 22.54 24.07 8.50
C VAL A 40 22.28 25.10 9.59
N SER A 41 21.84 26.30 9.21
CA SER A 41 21.41 27.34 10.15
C SER A 41 20.20 26.87 10.97
N ALA A 42 20.15 27.22 12.26
CA ALA A 42 19.06 26.82 13.13
C ALA A 42 17.69 27.33 12.64
N SER A 43 16.65 26.53 12.84
CA SER A 43 15.25 26.89 12.54
C SER A 43 14.64 27.93 13.49
N SER A 44 15.38 28.32 14.54
CA SER A 44 15.01 29.35 15.51
C SER A 44 16.00 30.50 15.44
N LYS A 45 15.49 31.74 15.54
CA LYS A 45 16.29 32.99 15.51
C LYS A 45 17.34 33.11 16.63
N SER A 46 17.39 32.17 17.58
CA SER A 46 18.35 32.13 18.70
C SER A 46 19.12 30.78 18.80
N GLY A 47 19.03 29.89 17.81
CA GLY A 47 19.66 28.57 17.85
C GLY A 47 21.09 28.53 17.28
N LYS A 48 21.95 27.66 17.82
CA LYS A 48 23.29 27.38 17.26
C LYS A 48 23.19 26.66 15.90
N PRO A 49 24.03 26.97 14.90
CA PRO A 49 24.05 26.22 13.64
C PRO A 49 24.45 24.75 13.85
N THR A 50 23.86 23.84 13.08
CA THR A 50 24.19 22.41 13.12
C THR A 50 25.20 22.06 12.02
N LEU A 51 26.30 21.41 12.40
CA LEU A 51 27.30 20.87 11.48
C LEU A 51 26.94 19.44 11.11
N SER A 52 26.78 19.17 9.82
CA SER A 52 26.52 17.82 9.31
C SER A 52 27.46 17.50 8.15
N ILE A 53 27.80 16.22 8.01
CA ILE A 53 28.54 15.71 6.86
C ILE A 53 27.60 14.71 6.19
N PRO A 54 26.89 15.08 5.10
CA PRO A 54 26.06 14.15 4.37
C PRO A 54 26.95 13.10 3.70
N ARG A 55 26.61 11.82 3.88
CA ARG A 55 27.21 10.73 3.09
C ARG A 55 26.81 10.97 1.63
N LEU A 56 27.80 11.22 0.78
CA LEU A 56 27.56 11.51 -0.64
C LEU A 56 26.82 10.32 -1.29
N PRO A 57 25.77 10.53 -2.10
CA PRO A 57 25.18 9.44 -2.86
C PRO A 57 26.24 8.77 -3.73
N SER A 58 26.24 7.43 -3.74
CA SER A 58 26.92 6.69 -4.80
C SER A 58 26.36 7.15 -6.16
N ARG A 59 27.22 7.29 -7.16
CA ARG A 59 26.96 8.07 -8.40
C ARG A 59 25.89 7.49 -9.35
N SER A 60 25.04 6.57 -8.90
CA SER A 60 24.10 5.81 -9.72
C SER A 60 22.64 6.25 -9.68
N SER A 61 22.25 7.26 -8.89
CA SER A 61 20.86 7.79 -8.93
C SER A 61 20.74 9.27 -8.57
N SER A 62 19.76 9.94 -9.19
CA SER A 62 19.50 11.38 -9.12
C SER A 62 18.82 11.86 -7.84
N GLN A 63 18.67 10.99 -6.85
CA GLN A 63 18.33 11.30 -5.46
C GLN A 63 19.08 10.32 -4.54
N PRO A 64 19.64 10.75 -3.40
CA PRO A 64 20.27 9.85 -2.44
C PRO A 64 19.22 8.94 -1.78
N LEU A 65 18.98 7.77 -2.38
CA LEU A 65 18.25 6.69 -1.72
C LEU A 65 19.01 6.32 -0.43
N LYS A 66 18.33 6.40 0.72
CA LYS A 66 18.89 6.10 2.04
C LYS A 66 19.05 4.58 2.26
N LEU A 67 19.85 3.91 1.43
CA LEU A 67 20.03 2.45 1.43
C LEU A 67 20.60 1.88 2.75
N ASN A 68 21.23 2.71 3.58
CA ASN A 68 21.84 2.30 4.84
C ASN A 68 21.52 3.33 5.94
N THR A 69 20.23 3.50 6.19
CA THR A 69 19.66 4.21 7.34
C THR A 69 18.83 3.21 8.13
N LEU A 70 19.05 3.15 9.45
CA LEU A 70 18.30 2.26 10.35
C LEU A 70 16.79 2.60 10.29
N PRO A 71 15.88 1.61 10.22
CA PRO A 71 14.44 1.87 10.28
C PRO A 71 14.07 2.54 11.60
N ALA A 72 13.58 3.78 11.54
CA ALA A 72 13.11 4.50 12.71
C ALA A 72 11.65 4.13 13.05
N LEU A 73 11.25 4.31 14.30
CA LEU A 73 9.85 4.21 14.71
C LEU A 73 8.98 5.17 13.88
N ASN A 74 7.81 4.70 13.45
CA ASN A 74 6.86 5.38 12.55
C ASN A 74 7.42 5.75 11.16
N SER A 75 8.59 5.24 10.77
CA SER A 75 9.08 5.39 9.39
C SER A 75 8.31 4.48 8.43
N THR A 76 8.07 4.97 7.22
CA THR A 76 7.46 4.17 6.14
C THR A 76 8.54 3.35 5.45
N VAL A 77 8.32 2.04 5.36
CA VAL A 77 9.24 1.05 4.79
C VAL A 77 8.61 0.32 3.61
N LEU A 78 9.45 -0.10 2.65
CA LEU A 78 9.08 -1.13 1.68
C LEU A 78 9.67 -2.46 2.12
N CYS A 79 8.82 -3.47 2.24
CA CYS A 79 9.19 -4.81 2.67
C CYS A 79 8.81 -5.84 1.60
N ARG A 80 9.66 -6.85 1.40
CA ARG A 80 9.31 -8.04 0.63
C ARG A 80 8.78 -9.12 1.57
N ILE A 81 7.61 -9.67 1.31
CA ILE A 81 7.09 -10.82 2.08
C ILE A 81 7.92 -12.06 1.77
N THR A 82 8.55 -12.64 2.79
CA THR A 82 9.38 -13.85 2.66
C THR A 82 8.61 -15.12 3.03
N ARG A 83 7.70 -15.03 4.01
CA ARG A 83 6.87 -16.16 4.44
C ARG A 83 5.53 -15.68 5.00
N VAL A 84 4.45 -16.35 4.61
CA VAL A 84 3.11 -16.13 5.18
C VAL A 84 2.75 -17.28 6.13
N GLN A 85 2.20 -16.96 7.29
CA GLN A 85 1.68 -17.90 8.29
C GLN A 85 0.25 -17.48 8.67
N GLN A 86 -0.51 -18.35 9.32
CA GLN A 86 -1.93 -18.08 9.63
C GLN A 86 -2.17 -16.85 10.53
N ARG A 87 -1.23 -16.52 11.43
CA ARG A 87 -1.34 -15.39 12.38
C ARG A 87 -0.36 -14.23 12.12
N GLN A 88 0.59 -14.39 11.20
CA GLN A 88 1.65 -13.41 10.93
C GLN A 88 2.30 -13.64 9.57
N ALA A 89 2.94 -12.63 9.00
CA ALA A 89 3.85 -12.76 7.87
C ALA A 89 5.24 -12.24 8.24
N SER A 90 6.26 -12.98 7.83
CA SER A 90 7.65 -12.56 7.87
C SER A 90 7.97 -11.80 6.59
N ALA A 91 8.70 -10.69 6.74
CA ALA A 91 9.09 -9.81 5.66
C ALA A 91 10.54 -9.36 5.83
N SER A 92 11.15 -8.90 4.74
CA SER A 92 12.50 -8.35 4.69
C SER A 92 12.42 -6.89 4.25
N ILE A 93 12.95 -5.96 5.03
CA ILE A 93 12.91 -4.51 4.74
C ILE A 93 13.94 -4.21 3.64
N LEU A 94 13.46 -3.75 2.49
CA LEU A 94 14.28 -3.37 1.33
C LEU A 94 14.65 -1.89 1.32
N LEU A 95 13.78 -1.02 1.83
CA LEU A 95 13.97 0.43 1.81
C LEU A 95 13.32 1.10 3.02
N VAL A 96 14.04 2.04 3.62
CA VAL A 96 13.59 2.94 4.70
C VAL A 96 13.32 4.34 4.12
N ASP A 97 12.36 5.06 4.71
CA ASP A 97 11.84 6.35 4.22
C ASP A 97 11.30 6.28 2.78
N ALA A 98 10.41 5.31 2.54
CA ALA A 98 9.68 5.19 1.29
C ALA A 98 8.61 6.28 1.13
N SER A 99 9.08 7.49 0.82
CA SER A 99 8.28 8.60 0.28
C SER A 99 7.47 8.14 -0.94
N PRO A 100 6.27 8.69 -1.20
CA PRO A 100 5.49 8.36 -2.40
C PRO A 100 6.27 8.56 -3.71
N THR A 101 7.21 9.50 -3.75
CA THR A 101 8.08 9.76 -4.90
C THR A 101 9.09 8.64 -5.18
N THR A 102 9.33 7.73 -4.22
CA THR A 102 10.26 6.61 -4.38
C THR A 102 9.61 5.38 -5.01
N LEU A 103 8.29 5.40 -5.19
CA LEU A 103 7.49 4.30 -5.78
C LEU A 103 7.48 4.31 -7.33
N LEU A 104 8.28 5.17 -7.96
CA LEU A 104 8.39 5.21 -9.42
C LEU A 104 9.07 3.92 -9.92
N PRO A 105 8.54 3.25 -10.96
CA PRO A 105 9.06 1.96 -11.41
C PRO A 105 10.54 2.02 -11.81
N ALA A 106 10.97 3.13 -12.42
CA ALA A 106 12.38 3.36 -12.78
C ALA A 106 13.35 3.29 -11.59
N SER A 107 12.93 3.77 -10.41
CA SER A 107 13.74 3.65 -9.19
C SER A 107 13.70 2.22 -8.64
N LEU A 108 12.53 1.58 -8.66
CA LEU A 108 12.27 0.27 -8.08
C LEU A 108 12.96 -0.88 -8.85
N THR A 109 13.16 -0.77 -10.17
CA THR A 109 13.80 -1.83 -10.97
C THR A 109 15.22 -2.16 -10.51
N HIS A 110 15.96 -1.18 -9.98
CA HIS A 110 17.32 -1.41 -9.47
C HIS A 110 17.35 -2.16 -8.13
N LEU A 111 16.24 -2.19 -7.37
CA LEU A 111 16.13 -2.89 -6.07
C LEU A 111 15.91 -4.39 -6.26
N THR A 112 15.25 -4.76 -7.36
CA THR A 112 14.99 -6.17 -7.71
C THR A 112 16.09 -6.79 -8.57
N SER A 113 16.97 -5.97 -9.17
CA SER A 113 18.07 -6.44 -10.03
C SER A 113 19.43 -6.48 -9.35
N THR A 114 19.69 -5.73 -8.26
CA THR A 114 20.90 -5.98 -7.46
C THR A 114 20.74 -7.26 -6.68
N THR A 115 21.36 -8.32 -7.19
CA THR A 115 21.79 -9.49 -6.44
C THR A 115 22.82 -9.08 -5.38
N ALA A 116 22.36 -8.40 -4.32
CA ALA A 116 23.06 -8.43 -3.04
C ALA A 116 22.86 -9.85 -2.49
N SER A 117 23.73 -10.76 -2.90
CA SER A 117 23.74 -12.19 -2.52
C SER A 117 24.27 -12.37 -1.09
N SER A 118 23.68 -11.62 -0.17
CA SER A 118 24.00 -11.53 1.26
C SER A 118 22.69 -11.20 1.96
N GLU A 119 21.90 -12.24 2.25
CA GLU A 119 20.61 -12.09 2.93
C GLU A 119 20.76 -11.44 4.32
N ASP A 120 21.98 -11.43 4.87
CA ASP A 120 22.38 -10.84 6.15
C ASP A 120 22.32 -9.29 6.19
N ILE A 121 22.15 -8.59 5.06
CA ILE A 121 22.13 -7.11 5.02
C ILE A 121 20.72 -6.54 5.31
N TYR A 122 19.66 -7.31 5.08
CA TYR A 122 18.29 -6.80 5.20
C TYR A 122 17.70 -7.00 6.59
N PHE A 123 17.06 -5.94 7.13
CA PHE A 123 16.38 -6.03 8.42
C PHE A 123 15.13 -6.92 8.31
N SER A 124 15.06 -7.94 9.16
CA SER A 124 13.88 -8.82 9.28
C SER A 124 12.73 -8.08 9.97
N ALA A 125 11.51 -8.29 9.48
CA ALA A 125 10.30 -7.68 10.00
C ALA A 125 9.14 -8.68 10.10
N VAL A 126 8.23 -8.44 11.04
CA VAL A 126 7.04 -9.25 11.28
C VAL A 126 5.79 -8.38 11.22
N LEU A 127 4.83 -8.78 10.38
CA LEU A 127 3.50 -8.21 10.29
C LEU A 127 2.50 -9.19 10.93
N ARG A 128 1.93 -8.82 12.09
CA ARG A 128 0.95 -9.65 12.80
C ARG A 128 -0.45 -9.44 12.23
N ARG A 129 -1.35 -10.43 12.39
CA ARG A 129 -2.74 -10.39 11.85
C ARG A 129 -3.49 -9.13 12.29
N GLU A 130 -3.38 -8.78 13.56
CA GLU A 130 -4.00 -7.62 14.18
C GLU A 130 -3.46 -6.26 13.67
N ASP A 131 -2.31 -6.26 13.01
CA ASP A 131 -1.67 -5.05 12.48
C ASP A 131 -1.91 -4.87 10.96
N VAL A 132 -2.72 -5.74 10.35
CA VAL A 132 -3.04 -5.69 8.92
C VAL A 132 -4.10 -4.63 8.59
N ARG A 133 -5.17 -4.49 9.37
CA ARG A 133 -6.18 -3.41 9.19
C ARG A 133 -6.46 -2.73 10.52
N LEU A 134 -6.77 -1.44 10.47
CA LEU A 134 -7.19 -0.70 11.66
C LEU A 134 -8.56 -1.19 12.18
N THR A 135 -9.46 -1.55 11.26
CA THR A 135 -10.82 -2.05 11.52
C THR A 135 -10.95 -3.55 11.16
N GLU A 136 -11.94 -4.22 11.75
CA GLU A 136 -12.28 -5.63 11.46
C GLU A 136 -11.13 -6.65 11.62
N LYS A 137 -10.24 -6.42 12.60
CA LYS A 137 -9.02 -7.23 12.86
C LYS A 137 -9.28 -8.75 12.90
N ASP A 138 -10.45 -9.16 13.36
CA ASP A 138 -10.79 -10.58 13.49
C ASP A 138 -11.21 -11.28 12.20
N LYS A 139 -11.65 -10.54 11.18
CA LYS A 139 -12.03 -11.08 9.86
C LYS A 139 -10.84 -11.24 8.91
N ILE A 140 -9.63 -10.89 9.35
CA ILE A 140 -8.45 -10.85 8.49
C ILE A 140 -7.87 -12.26 8.29
N VAL A 141 -7.89 -12.73 7.05
CA VAL A 141 -7.17 -13.92 6.60
C VAL A 141 -5.83 -13.50 6.00
N MET A 142 -4.72 -14.04 6.52
CA MET A 142 -3.38 -13.59 6.12
C MET A 142 -3.04 -14.01 4.68
N ASN A 143 -3.41 -15.23 4.30
CA ASN A 143 -3.19 -15.80 2.96
C ASN A 143 -3.95 -15.07 1.84
N GLU A 144 -5.08 -14.43 2.15
CA GLU A 144 -5.85 -13.57 1.22
C GLU A 144 -5.35 -12.12 1.21
N SER A 145 -4.56 -11.73 2.22
CA SER A 145 -4.03 -10.36 2.34
C SER A 145 -2.68 -10.23 1.66
N PHE A 146 -1.84 -11.26 1.72
CA PHE A 146 -0.46 -11.24 1.23
C PHE A 146 -0.04 -12.61 0.70
N ARG A 147 0.81 -12.62 -0.33
CA ARG A 147 1.54 -13.82 -0.79
C ARG A 147 3.05 -13.64 -0.66
N VAL A 148 3.78 -14.76 -0.73
CA VAL A 148 5.25 -14.76 -0.73
C VAL A 148 5.76 -14.08 -2.00
N GLY A 149 6.75 -13.20 -1.84
CA GLY A 149 7.31 -12.40 -2.94
C GLY A 149 6.71 -11.00 -3.10
N ASP A 150 5.59 -10.70 -2.45
CA ASP A 150 4.91 -9.39 -2.54
C ASP A 150 5.77 -8.26 -1.99
N ILE A 151 5.69 -7.09 -2.64
CA ILE A 151 6.27 -5.85 -2.11
C ILE A 151 5.16 -5.04 -1.44
N VAL A 152 5.31 -4.87 -0.14
CA VAL A 152 4.34 -4.25 0.76
C VAL A 152 4.92 -2.94 1.31
N ARG A 153 4.14 -1.86 1.22
CA ARG A 153 4.41 -0.62 1.93
C ARG A 153 3.82 -0.73 3.33
N ALA A 154 4.63 -0.55 4.36
CA ALA A 154 4.23 -0.65 5.77
C ALA A 154 4.82 0.50 6.58
N THR A 155 4.37 0.65 7.83
CA THR A 155 5.00 1.53 8.83
C THR A 155 5.63 0.70 9.94
N VAL A 156 6.80 1.11 10.43
CA VAL A 156 7.44 0.48 11.60
C VAL A 156 6.70 0.94 12.86
N ILE A 157 6.08 0.02 13.60
CA ILE A 157 5.36 0.33 14.86
C ILE A 157 6.24 0.13 16.09
N SER A 158 7.19 -0.81 16.03
CA SER A 158 8.18 -1.05 17.08
C SER A 158 9.45 -1.61 16.45
N LEU A 159 10.60 -1.32 17.07
CA LEU A 159 11.86 -2.03 16.77
C LEU A 159 11.76 -3.52 17.15
N GLY A 160 10.83 -3.85 18.04
CA GLY A 160 10.45 -5.22 18.39
C GLY A 160 11.47 -5.93 19.27
N ASP A 161 11.68 -7.20 18.96
CA ASP A 161 12.62 -8.07 19.66
C ASP A 161 14.00 -8.03 18.98
N GLU A 162 15.01 -8.63 19.60
CA GLU A 162 16.44 -8.61 19.20
C GLU A 162 16.72 -8.77 17.68
N LYS A 163 15.87 -9.50 16.95
CA LYS A 163 16.04 -9.80 15.52
C LYS A 163 14.99 -9.22 14.57
N ASN A 164 13.82 -8.77 15.06
CA ASN A 164 12.65 -8.53 14.20
C ASN A 164 11.91 -7.22 14.52
N TYR A 165 11.83 -6.34 13.51
CA TYR A 165 11.01 -5.13 13.56
C TYR A 165 9.52 -5.50 13.46
N TYR A 166 8.66 -4.89 14.29
CA TYR A 166 7.22 -5.00 14.10
C TYR A 166 6.73 -3.92 13.14
N ILE A 167 6.02 -4.34 12.10
CA ILE A 167 5.46 -3.47 11.07
C ILE A 167 3.94 -3.58 11.04
N SER A 168 3.26 -2.50 10.65
CA SER A 168 1.81 -2.46 10.44
C SER A 168 1.46 -2.01 9.02
N THR A 169 0.35 -2.54 8.50
CA THR A 169 -0.28 -2.05 7.27
C THR A 169 -1.68 -1.47 7.53
N GLY A 170 -2.00 -1.13 8.78
CA GLY A 170 -3.36 -0.80 9.23
C GLY A 170 -4.05 0.36 8.47
N GLY A 171 -3.28 1.32 7.95
CA GLY A 171 -3.79 2.47 7.19
C GLY A 171 -4.07 2.18 5.70
N ASN A 172 -4.77 3.11 5.05
CA ASN A 172 -5.24 2.96 3.66
C ASN A 172 -4.12 3.01 2.62
N GLU A 173 -3.02 3.69 2.91
CA GLU A 173 -1.86 3.86 2.04
C GLU A 173 -0.81 2.74 2.19
N PHE A 174 -1.04 1.82 3.13
CA PHE A 174 -0.17 0.69 3.43
C PHE A 174 -0.82 -0.61 2.94
N GLY A 175 -0.01 -1.59 2.55
CA GLY A 175 -0.45 -2.80 1.88
C GLY A 175 0.39 -3.15 0.67
N VAL A 176 -0.07 -4.10 -0.13
CA VAL A 176 0.59 -4.56 -1.35
C VAL A 176 0.64 -3.43 -2.37
N VAL A 177 1.84 -3.13 -2.86
CA VAL A 177 2.10 -2.14 -3.93
C VAL A 177 2.49 -2.85 -5.23
N ILE A 178 3.26 -3.95 -5.12
CA ILE A 178 3.67 -4.77 -6.26
C ILE A 178 3.39 -6.23 -5.91
N ALA A 179 2.64 -6.89 -6.79
CA ALA A 179 2.40 -8.32 -6.75
C ALA A 179 2.72 -8.94 -8.11
N ARG A 180 3.02 -10.24 -8.09
CA ARG A 180 3.00 -11.09 -9.26
C ARG A 180 1.87 -12.10 -9.12
N SER A 181 1.26 -12.49 -10.25
CA SER A 181 0.33 -13.61 -10.30
C SER A 181 1.07 -14.94 -10.20
N GLU A 182 0.34 -16.05 -10.08
CA GLU A 182 0.91 -17.41 -10.07
C GLU A 182 1.73 -17.73 -11.33
N GLU A 183 1.40 -17.09 -12.46
CA GLU A 183 2.12 -17.21 -13.74
C GLU A 183 3.33 -16.27 -13.83
N GLY A 184 3.59 -15.46 -12.79
CA GLY A 184 4.71 -14.51 -12.73
C GLY A 184 4.44 -13.13 -13.34
N ASN A 185 3.26 -12.91 -13.94
CA ASN A 185 2.90 -11.64 -14.57
C ASN A 185 2.74 -10.51 -13.55
N ALA A 186 2.98 -9.26 -13.98
CA ALA A 186 2.74 -8.09 -13.14
C ALA A 186 1.24 -7.85 -12.95
N MET A 187 0.82 -7.64 -11.70
CA MET A 187 -0.56 -7.35 -11.35
C MET A 187 -0.81 -5.85 -11.13
N VAL A 188 -1.99 -5.37 -11.50
CA VAL A 188 -2.46 -4.00 -11.27
C VAL A 188 -3.50 -3.95 -10.13
N PRO A 189 -3.55 -2.85 -9.35
CA PRO A 189 -4.57 -2.69 -8.31
C PRO A 189 -5.96 -2.50 -8.94
N ALA A 190 -6.91 -3.38 -8.61
CA ALA A 190 -8.31 -3.26 -9.06
C ALA A 190 -9.21 -2.68 -7.97
N SER A 191 -9.02 -3.10 -6.71
CA SER A 191 -9.77 -2.64 -5.54
C SER A 191 -8.88 -2.73 -4.29
N TRP A 192 -9.33 -2.22 -3.13
CA TRP A 192 -8.62 -2.31 -1.84
C TRP A 192 -8.51 -3.76 -1.29
N LYS A 193 -9.13 -4.72 -1.97
CA LYS A 193 -9.10 -6.15 -1.65
C LYS A 193 -8.59 -7.03 -2.79
N GLU A 194 -8.35 -6.48 -3.98
CA GLU A 194 -8.18 -7.26 -5.21
C GLU A 194 -7.13 -6.64 -6.14
N MET A 195 -6.23 -7.49 -6.64
CA MET A 195 -5.33 -7.17 -7.75
C MET A 195 -5.71 -8.01 -8.96
N LYS A 196 -5.58 -7.43 -10.16
CA LYS A 196 -5.88 -8.09 -11.42
C LYS A 196 -4.59 -8.29 -12.21
N ASP A 197 -4.36 -9.49 -12.73
CA ASP A 197 -3.28 -9.76 -13.68
C ASP A 197 -3.49 -8.91 -14.95
N ALA A 198 -2.47 -8.16 -15.36
CA ALA A 198 -2.56 -7.26 -16.51
C ALA A 198 -2.71 -7.99 -17.85
N VAL A 199 -2.30 -9.26 -17.93
CA VAL A 199 -2.32 -10.08 -19.15
C VAL A 199 -3.52 -11.03 -19.15
N THR A 200 -3.65 -11.87 -18.12
CA THR A 200 -4.73 -12.89 -18.07
C THR A 200 -6.07 -12.33 -17.62
N GLY A 201 -6.08 -11.17 -16.96
CA GLY A 201 -7.27 -10.58 -16.38
C GLY A 201 -7.83 -11.33 -15.17
N ARG A 202 -7.15 -12.37 -14.65
CA ARG A 202 -7.53 -13.06 -13.42
C ARG A 202 -7.41 -12.12 -12.22
N VAL A 203 -8.30 -12.27 -11.25
CA VAL A 203 -8.34 -11.47 -10.03
C VAL A 203 -7.89 -12.32 -8.84
N GLU A 204 -6.96 -11.79 -8.05
CA GLU A 204 -6.51 -12.39 -6.80
C GLU A 204 -6.77 -11.45 -5.62
N LEU A 205 -7.21 -12.01 -4.50
CA LEU A 205 -7.35 -11.27 -3.25
C LEU A 205 -5.98 -10.86 -2.71
N ARG A 206 -5.82 -9.57 -2.38
CA ARG A 206 -4.64 -8.96 -1.75
C ARG A 206 -5.08 -7.74 -0.93
N LYS A 207 -4.38 -7.38 0.15
CA LYS A 207 -4.60 -6.11 0.87
C LYS A 207 -3.87 -4.98 0.16
N VAL A 208 -4.47 -4.46 -0.89
CA VAL A 208 -3.88 -3.45 -1.79
C VAL A 208 -3.73 -2.10 -1.09
N ALA A 209 -2.55 -1.48 -1.22
CA ALA A 209 -2.34 -0.10 -0.79
C ALA A 209 -3.04 0.89 -1.74
N LYS A 210 -3.65 1.96 -1.21
CA LYS A 210 -4.20 3.02 -2.05
C LYS A 210 -3.08 3.58 -2.95
N PRO A 211 -3.22 3.54 -4.29
CA PRO A 211 -2.24 4.12 -5.18
C PRO A 211 -2.16 5.63 -4.89
N VAL A 212 -0.96 6.09 -4.54
CA VAL A 212 -0.61 7.50 -4.52
C VAL A 212 -0.47 7.97 -5.97
N PHE A 213 -1.62 8.12 -6.64
CA PHE A 213 -1.70 8.90 -7.86
C PHE A 213 -1.27 10.32 -7.54
N GLN A 214 -0.02 10.62 -7.86
CA GLN A 214 0.50 11.97 -7.85
C GLN A 214 -0.27 12.74 -8.93
N TYR A 215 -1.29 13.51 -8.51
CA TYR A 215 -2.03 14.45 -9.36
C TYR A 215 -1.00 15.39 -10.02
N GLY A 216 -0.61 15.07 -11.25
CA GLY A 216 0.61 15.61 -11.84
C GLY A 216 1.21 14.79 -12.99
N MET A 217 0.87 13.49 -13.13
CA MET A 217 1.24 12.78 -14.37
C MET A 217 0.36 13.26 -15.54
N LEU A 218 0.97 14.15 -16.33
CA LEU A 218 0.55 14.64 -17.65
C LEU A 218 -0.97 14.63 -17.91
N ARG A 219 -1.58 15.80 -17.73
CA ARG A 219 -2.52 16.25 -18.77
C ARG A 219 -1.70 16.39 -20.04
N VAL A 220 -1.58 15.32 -20.81
CA VAL A 220 -1.17 15.38 -22.21
C VAL A 220 -2.14 16.38 -22.82
N ARG A 221 -1.65 17.60 -23.08
CA ARG A 221 -2.28 18.46 -24.07
C ARG A 221 -2.20 17.65 -25.34
N SER A 222 -3.29 16.98 -25.68
CA SER A 222 -3.50 16.48 -27.03
C SER A 222 -3.43 17.71 -27.92
N GLY A 223 -2.24 17.91 -28.49
CA GLY A 223 -1.99 18.84 -29.57
C GLY A 223 -2.66 18.34 -30.85
N ALA A 224 -3.96 18.05 -30.76
CA ALA A 224 -4.86 17.95 -31.89
C ALA A 224 -4.97 19.36 -32.48
N ARG A 225 -3.91 19.73 -33.21
CA ARG A 225 -3.87 20.89 -34.07
C ARG A 225 -4.93 20.65 -35.15
N GLN A 226 -6.15 21.14 -34.89
CA GLN A 226 -7.21 21.14 -35.90
C GLN A 226 -6.67 21.85 -37.15
N PRO A 227 -6.80 21.26 -38.35
CA PRO A 227 -6.48 21.97 -39.57
C PRO A 227 -7.47 23.13 -39.73
N ALA A 228 -6.94 24.34 -39.92
CA ALA A 228 -7.76 25.54 -40.05
C ALA A 228 -8.61 25.48 -41.32
N THR A 229 -9.93 25.41 -41.15
CA THR A 229 -10.89 25.74 -42.22
C THR A 229 -11.03 27.26 -42.32
N LYS A 230 -11.23 27.75 -43.55
CA LYS A 230 -11.12 29.17 -43.92
C LYS A 230 -12.24 30.03 -43.29
N PRO A 231 -12.00 31.34 -43.07
CA PRO A 231 -13.07 32.27 -42.68
C PRO A 231 -14.06 32.43 -43.84
N THR A 232 -15.35 32.44 -43.53
CA THR A 232 -16.42 32.81 -44.47
C THR A 232 -17.01 34.14 -44.03
N GLU A 233 -17.32 34.99 -45.02
CA GLU A 233 -17.68 36.40 -44.88
C GLU A 233 -19.17 36.63 -44.46
N PRO A 234 -19.67 37.89 -44.32
CA PRO A 234 -20.51 38.25 -43.17
C PRO A 234 -22.03 38.10 -43.35
N VAL A 235 -22.72 38.20 -42.22
CA VAL A 235 -24.17 38.11 -42.04
C VAL A 235 -24.91 39.34 -42.60
N PRO A 236 -25.97 39.19 -43.41
CA PRO A 236 -26.91 40.27 -43.70
C PRO A 236 -27.89 40.51 -42.53
N ARG A 237 -27.96 41.76 -42.07
CA ARG A 237 -29.05 42.25 -41.21
C ARG A 237 -30.37 42.32 -42.00
N TRP A 238 -31.29 41.39 -41.80
CA TRP A 238 -32.74 41.66 -41.74
C TRP A 238 -33.52 40.41 -41.29
N LEU A 239 -34.04 40.46 -40.06
CA LEU A 239 -35.33 39.90 -39.59
C LEU A 239 -35.33 39.97 -38.06
N ALA A 240 -35.56 41.18 -37.57
CA ALA A 240 -36.05 41.39 -36.22
C ALA A 240 -37.59 41.25 -36.21
N THR A 241 -38.19 41.18 -35.01
CA THR A 241 -39.65 41.08 -34.76
C THR A 241 -40.13 39.63 -34.92
N ILE A 242 -40.76 38.98 -33.93
CA ILE A 242 -41.95 39.43 -33.20
C ILE A 242 -41.85 39.31 -31.66
N HIS A 243 -42.51 40.27 -31.00
CA HIS A 243 -43.07 40.38 -29.62
C HIS A 243 -43.17 39.14 -28.70
N ARG A 244 -43.39 39.27 -27.36
CA ARG A 244 -43.13 40.28 -26.29
C ARG A 244 -43.79 39.74 -24.99
N LEU A 245 -43.22 40.03 -23.81
CA LEU A 245 -43.89 40.05 -22.48
C LEU A 245 -44.29 38.68 -21.82
N PRO A 246 -44.62 38.60 -20.50
CA PRO A 246 -43.62 38.69 -19.41
C PRO A 246 -43.89 37.81 -18.14
N GLU A 247 -43.08 38.04 -17.10
CA GLU A 247 -43.39 37.99 -15.65
C GLU A 247 -43.77 36.68 -14.92
N SER A 248 -42.75 36.12 -14.24
CA SER A 248 -42.65 35.95 -12.78
C SER A 248 -43.87 35.58 -11.91
N ARG A 249 -43.69 34.52 -11.10
CA ARG A 249 -43.80 34.63 -9.62
C ARG A 249 -43.13 33.46 -8.90
N GLN A 250 -42.41 33.74 -7.80
CA GLN A 250 -42.15 32.74 -6.76
C GLN A 250 -43.43 32.49 -5.96
N LEU A 251 -43.57 31.29 -5.35
CA LEU A 251 -43.86 31.14 -3.91
C LEU A 251 -43.89 29.66 -3.46
N ARG A 252 -43.13 29.39 -2.38
CA ARG A 252 -43.41 28.51 -1.21
C ARG A 252 -44.01 27.09 -1.39
N SER A 253 -43.35 26.15 -0.72
CA SER A 253 -43.84 24.81 -0.33
C SER A 253 -44.89 24.82 0.80
N PRO A 254 -45.77 23.81 0.85
CA PRO A 254 -46.03 23.00 2.06
C PRO A 254 -45.77 21.49 1.78
N THR A 255 -45.01 20.75 2.60
CA THR A 255 -45.40 19.96 3.80
C THR A 255 -46.24 18.70 3.54
N MET A 256 -45.97 17.66 4.34
CA MET A 256 -46.49 16.30 4.21
C MET A 256 -47.97 16.20 4.61
N ASP A 257 -48.73 15.33 3.93
CA ASP A 257 -49.29 14.10 4.51
C ASP A 257 -50.26 13.46 3.51
N GLU A 258 -49.92 12.28 2.98
CA GLU A 258 -50.92 11.42 2.34
C GLU A 258 -50.69 9.94 2.69
N VAL A 259 -51.63 9.40 3.47
CA VAL A 259 -51.69 8.02 3.90
C VAL A 259 -52.36 7.20 2.80
N ILE A 260 -51.65 6.22 2.23
CA ILE A 260 -52.21 5.28 1.24
C ILE A 260 -52.39 3.89 1.88
N SER A 261 -53.45 3.21 1.45
CA SER A 261 -54.17 2.17 2.20
C SER A 261 -53.61 0.73 2.08
N PRO A 262 -54.04 -0.21 2.95
CA PRO A 262 -53.42 -1.55 3.06
C PRO A 262 -53.69 -2.55 1.91
N SER A 263 -54.34 -2.15 0.82
CA SER A 263 -54.83 -3.07 -0.22
C SER A 263 -53.77 -3.56 -1.23
N GLU A 264 -52.62 -2.90 -1.35
CA GLU A 264 -51.61 -3.25 -2.37
C GLU A 264 -50.56 -4.28 -1.91
N GLN A 265 -50.47 -4.58 -0.60
CA GLN A 265 -49.47 -5.52 -0.07
C GLN A 265 -49.77 -7.00 -0.38
N SER A 266 -51.03 -7.35 -0.68
CA SER A 266 -51.48 -8.72 -0.97
C SER A 266 -51.05 -9.22 -2.38
N ALA A 267 -50.89 -8.31 -3.34
CA ALA A 267 -50.56 -8.65 -4.73
C ALA A 267 -49.07 -8.99 -4.96
N LEU A 268 -48.19 -8.64 -4.03
CA LEU A 268 -46.74 -8.89 -4.13
C LEU A 268 -46.29 -10.17 -3.41
N GLN A 269 -46.94 -10.56 -2.31
CA GLN A 269 -46.64 -11.82 -1.61
C GLN A 269 -47.13 -13.07 -2.36
N SER A 270 -48.19 -12.95 -3.16
CA SER A 270 -48.72 -14.02 -4.01
C SER A 270 -47.73 -14.40 -5.11
N ARG A 271 -47.10 -13.42 -5.78
CA ARG A 271 -46.07 -13.67 -6.82
C ARG A 271 -44.76 -14.24 -6.31
N GLN A 272 -44.42 -14.08 -5.04
CA GLN A 272 -43.20 -14.68 -4.47
C GLN A 272 -43.36 -16.16 -4.07
N ARG A 273 -44.59 -16.71 -4.03
CA ARG A 273 -44.83 -18.12 -3.67
C ARG A 273 -44.83 -19.08 -4.86
N GLU A 274 -45.14 -18.64 -6.07
CA GLU A 274 -45.11 -19.53 -7.26
C GLU A 274 -43.68 -19.91 -7.69
N ALA A 275 -42.69 -19.02 -7.52
CA ALA A 275 -41.32 -19.27 -7.93
C ALA A 275 -40.57 -20.35 -7.11
N ALA A 276 -41.13 -20.80 -5.98
CA ALA A 276 -40.53 -21.80 -5.11
C ALA A 276 -40.96 -23.25 -5.43
N CYS A 277 -42.03 -23.45 -6.20
CA CYS A 277 -42.65 -24.78 -6.35
C CYS A 277 -42.07 -25.64 -7.50
N LEU A 278 -41.21 -25.08 -8.36
CA LEU A 278 -40.73 -25.74 -9.59
C LEU A 278 -39.34 -26.41 -9.48
N ARG A 279 -38.88 -26.76 -8.27
CA ARG A 279 -37.62 -27.53 -8.05
C ARG A 279 -37.75 -28.73 -7.11
N HIS A 280 -38.91 -29.37 -7.08
CA HIS A 280 -39.11 -30.68 -6.44
C HIS A 280 -39.91 -31.65 -7.32
N ARG A 281 -39.30 -32.06 -8.43
CA ARG A 281 -39.65 -33.27 -9.19
C ARG A 281 -38.43 -33.71 -9.99
N ASP A 282 -37.57 -34.48 -9.35
CA ASP A 282 -36.91 -35.66 -9.92
C ASP A 282 -36.05 -36.38 -8.86
N ALA A 283 -35.78 -37.66 -9.10
CA ALA A 283 -35.01 -38.60 -8.27
C ALA A 283 -35.58 -38.91 -6.86
N GLY A 284 -36.45 -39.92 -6.82
CA GLY A 284 -36.66 -40.75 -5.62
C GLY A 284 -36.49 -42.23 -5.94
N ILE A 285 -36.23 -43.02 -4.88
CA ILE A 285 -36.38 -44.49 -4.77
C ILE A 285 -35.22 -45.37 -5.29
N PHE A 286 -34.46 -45.97 -4.36
CA PHE A 286 -34.38 -47.44 -4.23
C PHE A 286 -33.90 -47.91 -2.84
N LEU A 287 -34.32 -49.11 -2.42
CA LEU A 287 -34.11 -49.77 -1.12
C LEU A 287 -33.48 -51.19 -1.35
N LEU A 288 -32.99 -51.98 -0.39
CA LEU A 288 -33.21 -52.06 1.07
C LEU A 288 -31.93 -52.30 1.89
N ALA A 289 -32.12 -52.13 3.20
CA ALA A 289 -31.36 -52.59 4.36
C ALA A 289 -30.76 -54.03 4.35
N HIS A 290 -29.69 -54.24 5.14
CA HIS A 290 -29.64 -55.33 6.15
C HIS A 290 -28.59 -55.14 7.27
N THR A 291 -29.06 -55.23 8.52
CA THR A 291 -28.46 -55.74 9.79
C THR A 291 -26.93 -55.82 10.05
N ALA A 292 -26.53 -55.34 11.24
CA ALA A 292 -25.21 -55.49 11.91
C ALA A 292 -25.10 -56.82 12.73
N PRO A 293 -24.18 -57.04 13.72
CA PRO A 293 -22.89 -56.41 14.09
C PRO A 293 -21.74 -57.45 14.32
N LEU A 294 -20.55 -57.06 14.82
CA LEU A 294 -19.76 -57.76 15.89
C LEU A 294 -18.43 -57.04 16.28
N HIS A 295 -17.71 -57.57 17.30
CA HIS A 295 -16.80 -56.89 18.24
C HIS A 295 -15.26 -57.01 17.94
N PRO A 296 -14.33 -56.35 18.69
CA PRO A 296 -12.92 -56.12 18.30
C PRO A 296 -11.85 -56.96 19.04
N GLN A 297 -10.59 -56.88 18.56
CA GLN A 297 -9.32 -57.25 19.23
C GLN A 297 -8.23 -56.24 18.75
N SER A 298 -7.43 -55.54 19.58
CA SER A 298 -6.22 -55.96 20.36
C SER A 298 -5.14 -56.63 19.48
N VAL A 299 -3.81 -56.37 19.52
CA VAL A 299 -2.83 -56.02 20.58
C VAL A 299 -1.62 -55.24 19.94
N PRO A 300 -0.85 -54.39 20.67
CA PRO A 300 0.29 -53.65 20.10
C PRO A 300 1.61 -54.44 20.01
N MET A 301 2.49 -54.08 19.06
CA MET A 301 3.82 -54.71 18.92
C MET A 301 4.95 -53.92 19.59
N ARG A 302 5.64 -54.57 20.54
CA ARG A 302 6.79 -54.07 21.30
C ARG A 302 8.08 -54.60 20.67
N LYS A 303 9.02 -53.74 20.24
CA LYS A 303 10.40 -54.16 19.90
C LYS A 303 11.35 -53.87 21.06
N ARG A 304 12.34 -54.76 21.23
CA ARG A 304 13.24 -54.85 22.39
C ARG A 304 14.55 -54.08 22.15
N TYR A 305 15.26 -53.80 23.24
CA TYR A 305 16.66 -53.39 23.26
C TYR A 305 17.61 -54.51 22.82
N SER A 306 18.67 -54.12 22.11
CA SER A 306 20.05 -54.67 22.07
C SER A 306 20.83 -53.71 21.15
N THR A 307 22.05 -53.25 21.43
CA THR A 307 23.04 -53.62 22.46
C THR A 307 23.75 -52.35 22.92
#